data_AF-A0A258NUY9-F1
#
_entry.id   AF-A0A258NUY9-F1
#
_cell.length_a   1.000
_cell.length_b   1.000
_cell.length_c   1.000
_cell.angle_alpha   90.00
_cell.angle_beta   90.00
_cell.angle_gamma   90.00
#
_symmetry.space_group_name_H-M   'P 1'
#
loop_
_entity.id
_entity.type
_entity.pdbx_description
1 polymer ?
#
loop_
_entity_poly.entity_id
_entity_poly.type
_entity_poly.pdbx_seq_one_letter_code
_entity_poly.pdbx_strand_id
1 'polypeptide(L)'
;MPGFVIHFFQGSIIMNRHIASALVIAAAAVAGNAFADDITIDTTPFNSTKSRAEVRAELDQFKKSGTSPWSTQYNPLAKFQSTASRAQVVAEYVAARNEVAAFNGEDSGSHYLAQHQGVTNGVRVAGQPFNAAQ
;
A
#
# COMPACT_ATOMS: atom_id res chain seq x y z
N MET A 1 -33.64 -18.50 -54.89
CA MET A 1 -33.38 -18.31 -53.45
C MET A 1 -33.97 -19.50 -52.70
N PRO A 2 -33.11 -20.40 -52.18
CA PRO A 2 -33.13 -20.67 -50.74
C PRO A 2 -31.71 -20.62 -50.14
N GLY A 3 -31.65 -20.19 -48.89
CA GLY A 3 -30.43 -19.90 -48.15
C GLY A 3 -29.74 -21.13 -47.55
N PHE A 4 -28.41 -21.04 -47.47
CA PHE A 4 -27.53 -21.97 -46.77
C PHE A 4 -27.12 -21.30 -45.45
N VAL A 5 -27.50 -21.91 -44.32
CA VAL A 5 -27.15 -21.43 -42.97
C VAL A 5 -26.02 -22.29 -42.43
N ILE A 6 -24.85 -21.69 -42.24
CA ILE A 6 -23.73 -22.32 -41.53
C ILE A 6 -23.92 -22.08 -40.03
N HIS A 7 -23.92 -23.17 -39.27
CA HIS A 7 -23.95 -23.18 -37.82
C HIS A 7 -22.65 -22.62 -37.23
N PHE A 8 -22.75 -21.60 -36.38
CA PHE A 8 -21.70 -21.26 -35.42
C PHE A 8 -22.08 -21.84 -34.05
N PHE A 9 -21.36 -22.89 -33.64
CA PHE A 9 -21.20 -23.25 -32.23
C PHE A 9 -19.89 -22.64 -31.76
N GLN A 10 -19.90 -21.89 -30.66
CA GLN A 10 -19.11 -22.24 -29.47
C GLN A 10 -19.29 -21.23 -28.32
N GLY A 11 -19.70 -21.76 -27.17
CA GLY A 11 -19.08 -21.41 -25.89
C GLY A 11 -19.58 -20.18 -25.15
N SER A 12 -20.88 -20.12 -24.82
CA SER A 12 -21.30 -19.28 -23.69
C SER A 12 -20.84 -19.97 -22.40
N ILE A 13 -19.84 -19.41 -21.71
CA ILE A 13 -19.52 -19.81 -20.33
C ILE A 13 -20.71 -19.39 -19.48
N ILE A 14 -21.65 -20.32 -19.29
CA ILE A 14 -22.76 -20.16 -18.36
C ILE A 14 -22.16 -20.20 -16.96
N MET A 15 -21.91 -19.02 -16.39
CA MET A 15 -21.57 -18.89 -14.98
C MET A 15 -22.77 -19.36 -14.14
N ASN A 16 -22.60 -20.49 -13.44
CA ASN A 16 -23.61 -21.06 -12.57
C ASN A 16 -23.95 -20.07 -11.45
N ARG A 17 -25.14 -19.45 -11.54
CA ARG A 17 -25.76 -18.56 -10.54
C ARG A 17 -25.73 -19.09 -9.10
N HIS A 18 -25.53 -20.40 -8.93
CA HIS A 18 -25.38 -21.08 -7.65
C HIS A 18 -24.05 -20.79 -6.94
N ILE A 19 -22.99 -20.44 -7.69
CA ILE A 19 -21.67 -20.12 -7.12
C ILE A 19 -21.68 -18.74 -6.47
N ALA A 20 -22.37 -17.76 -7.06
CA ALA A 20 -22.52 -16.43 -6.49
C ALA A 20 -23.29 -16.43 -5.16
N SER A 21 -24.35 -17.26 -5.04
CA SER A 21 -25.11 -17.42 -3.80
C SER A 21 -24.34 -18.15 -2.69
N ALA A 22 -23.43 -19.07 -3.04
CA ALA A 22 -22.61 -19.77 -2.06
C ALA A 22 -21.59 -18.85 -1.37
N LEU A 23 -21.07 -17.84 -2.09
CA LEU A 23 -20.09 -16.89 -1.54
C LEU A 23 -20.72 -15.91 -0.52
N VAL A 24 -21.98 -15.51 -0.74
CA VAL A 24 -22.70 -14.57 0.15
C VAL A 24 -23.08 -15.22 1.48
N ILE A 25 -23.43 -16.52 1.47
CA ILE A 25 -23.76 -17.26 2.70
C ILE A 25 -22.48 -17.53 3.54
N ALA A 26 -21.34 -17.75 2.89
CA ALA A 26 -20.05 -17.92 3.59
C ALA A 26 -19.58 -16.64 4.30
N ALA A 27 -19.88 -15.45 3.76
CA ALA A 27 -19.49 -14.19 4.38
C ALA A 27 -20.29 -13.86 5.67
N ALA A 28 -21.56 -14.26 5.74
CA ALA A 28 -22.40 -14.02 6.92
C ALA A 28 -22.07 -14.95 8.11
N ALA A 29 -21.53 -16.14 7.83
CA ALA A 29 -21.15 -17.10 8.88
C ALA A 29 -19.83 -16.74 9.61
N VAL A 30 -19.05 -15.79 9.08
CA VAL A 30 -17.80 -15.31 9.69
C VAL A 30 -18.01 -13.99 10.47
N ALA A 31 -19.23 -13.45 10.49
CA ALA A 31 -19.59 -12.38 11.41
C ALA A 31 -19.70 -12.95 12.84
N GLY A 32 -18.55 -13.17 13.47
CA GLY A 32 -18.47 -13.56 14.87
C GLY A 32 -19.21 -12.55 15.73
N ASN A 33 -20.07 -13.05 16.61
CA ASN A 33 -20.65 -12.24 17.68
C ASN A 33 -19.50 -11.70 18.53
N ALA A 34 -19.31 -10.38 18.55
CA ALA A 34 -18.50 -9.73 19.56
C ALA A 34 -19.28 -9.79 20.87
N PHE A 35 -19.14 -10.90 21.61
CA PHE A 35 -19.64 -10.96 22.98
C PHE A 35 -18.78 -10.00 23.80
N ALA A 36 -19.39 -8.90 24.26
CA ALA A 36 -18.80 -8.14 25.35
C ALA A 36 -18.74 -9.09 26.55
N ASP A 37 -17.52 -9.49 26.90
CA ASP A 37 -17.25 -10.28 28.10
C ASP A 37 -17.71 -9.49 29.34
N ASP A 38 -18.14 -10.19 30.39
CA ASP A 38 -18.50 -9.54 31.64
C ASP A 38 -17.27 -8.79 32.18
N ILE A 39 -17.43 -7.53 32.59
CA ILE A 39 -16.30 -6.73 33.04
C ILE A 39 -15.85 -7.27 34.40
N THR A 40 -14.83 -8.12 34.39
CA THR A 40 -14.18 -8.54 35.63
C THR A 40 -13.43 -7.32 36.19
N ILE A 41 -14.03 -6.66 37.18
CA ILE A 41 -13.41 -5.53 37.87
C ILE A 41 -12.32 -6.11 38.77
N ASP A 42 -11.06 -5.84 38.42
CA ASP A 42 -9.95 -6.08 39.34
C ASP A 42 -10.08 -5.13 40.54
N THR A 43 -10.40 -5.70 41.69
CA THR A 43 -10.54 -4.97 42.96
C THR A 43 -9.25 -4.93 43.76
N THR A 44 -8.14 -5.50 43.24
CA THR A 44 -6.86 -5.45 43.93
C THR A 44 -6.35 -4.01 44.02
N PRO A 45 -6.02 -3.52 45.22
CA PRO A 45 -5.45 -2.18 45.36
C PRO A 45 -4.11 -2.08 44.63
N PHE A 46 -4.00 -1.11 43.72
CA PHE A 46 -2.73 -0.81 43.09
C PHE A 46 -1.74 -0.26 44.14
N ASN A 47 -0.69 -1.03 44.40
CA ASN A 47 0.42 -0.61 45.24
C ASN A 47 1.64 -0.39 44.35
N SER A 48 2.01 0.87 44.13
CA SER A 48 3.20 1.18 43.33
C SER A 48 4.46 0.74 44.09
N THR A 49 5.31 -0.04 43.43
CA THR A 49 6.64 -0.40 43.94
C THR A 49 7.69 0.69 43.69
N LYS A 50 7.35 1.72 42.90
CA LYS A 50 8.23 2.84 42.56
C LYS A 50 7.88 4.09 43.34
N SER A 51 8.90 4.85 43.70
CA SER A 51 8.74 6.20 44.23
C SER A 51 8.20 7.16 43.16
N ARG A 52 7.61 8.27 43.61
CA ARG A 52 7.15 9.34 42.72
C ARG A 52 8.28 9.94 41.88
N ALA A 53 9.50 9.96 42.41
CA ALA A 53 10.67 10.47 41.69
C ALA A 53 11.02 9.56 40.50
N GLU A 54 10.99 8.24 40.70
CA GLU A 54 11.24 7.25 39.65
C GLU A 54 10.17 7.30 38.56
N VAL A 55 8.89 7.37 38.94
CA VAL A 55 7.78 7.50 37.96
C VAL A 55 7.92 8.76 37.11
N ARG A 56 8.34 9.89 37.71
CA ARG A 56 8.59 11.13 36.96
C ARG A 56 9.76 11.00 36.01
N ALA A 57 10.85 10.35 36.45
CA ALA A 57 12.01 10.09 35.59
C ALA A 57 11.62 9.25 34.36
N GLU A 58 10.79 8.22 34.55
CA GLU A 58 10.29 7.37 33.46
C GLU A 58 9.38 8.13 32.51
N LEU A 59 8.49 8.98 33.04
CA LEU A 59 7.63 9.83 32.22
C LEU A 59 8.46 10.82 31.39
N ASP A 60 9.49 11.41 31.97
CA ASP A 60 10.37 12.35 31.27
C ASP A 60 11.21 11.65 30.20
N GLN A 61 11.69 10.44 30.47
CA GLN A 61 12.36 9.60 29.48
C GLN A 61 11.42 9.24 28.33
N PHE A 62 10.18 8.84 28.64
CA PHE A 62 9.18 8.51 27.63
C PHE A 62 8.87 9.71 26.73
N LYS A 63 8.69 10.91 27.30
CA LYS A 63 8.46 12.14 26.53
C LYS A 63 9.61 12.45 25.57
N LYS A 64 10.86 12.23 25.99
CA LYS A 64 12.05 12.41 25.12
C LYS A 64 12.10 11.40 23.97
N SER A 65 11.47 10.24 24.11
CA SER A 65 11.46 9.22 23.05
C SER A 65 10.67 9.64 21.81
N GLY A 66 9.73 10.59 21.96
CA GLY A 66 8.87 11.08 20.87
C GLY A 66 7.84 10.06 20.37
N THR A 67 7.71 8.91 21.03
CA THR A 67 6.77 7.85 20.66
C THR A 67 5.40 8.12 21.28
N SER A 68 4.34 8.11 20.47
CA SER A 68 2.97 8.13 20.99
C SER A 68 2.60 6.74 21.51
N PRO A 69 2.19 6.58 22.78
CA PRO A 69 1.80 5.29 23.32
C PRO A 69 0.44 4.82 22.78
N TRP A 70 -0.31 5.74 22.18
CA TRP A 70 -1.65 5.51 21.63
C TRP A 70 -1.63 5.36 20.11
N SER A 71 -0.46 5.40 19.47
CA SER A 71 -0.38 5.21 18.02
C SER A 71 -0.71 3.77 17.67
N THR A 72 -1.76 3.58 16.87
CA THR A 72 -2.07 2.28 16.25
C THR A 72 -1.36 2.08 14.92
N GLN A 73 -0.62 3.10 14.45
CA GLN A 73 0.05 3.09 13.15
C GLN A 73 1.57 3.15 13.30
N TYR A 74 2.26 2.47 12.39
CA TYR A 74 3.71 2.54 12.25
C TYR A 74 4.11 3.86 11.59
N ASN A 75 5.09 4.56 12.18
CA ASN A 75 5.70 5.75 11.58
C ASN A 75 7.00 5.36 10.86
N PRO A 76 7.00 5.22 9.51
CA PRO A 76 8.20 4.87 8.76
C PRO A 76 9.30 5.94 8.83
N LEU A 77 8.95 7.18 9.18
CA LEU A 77 9.88 8.30 9.28
C LEU A 77 10.40 8.52 10.71
N ALA A 78 10.07 7.64 11.68
CA ALA A 78 10.44 7.81 13.08
C ALA A 78 11.95 7.95 13.34
N LYS A 79 12.78 7.45 12.41
CA LYS A 79 14.25 7.53 12.46
C LYS A 79 14.85 8.21 11.23
N PHE A 80 14.02 8.81 10.38
CA PHE A 80 14.50 9.50 9.20
C PHE A 80 15.31 10.74 9.61
N GLN A 81 16.50 10.85 9.07
CA GLN A 81 17.36 12.02 9.19
C GLN A 81 17.89 12.35 7.80
N SER A 82 17.60 13.54 7.31
CA SER A 82 18.10 14.01 6.02
C SER A 82 19.60 14.27 6.12
N THR A 83 20.37 13.78 5.14
CA THR A 83 21.78 14.16 4.95
C THR A 83 21.92 15.43 4.11
N ALA A 84 20.87 15.83 3.39
CA ALA A 84 20.86 17.02 2.56
C ALA A 84 20.35 18.24 3.34
N SER A 85 21.00 19.38 3.11
CA SER A 85 20.54 20.68 3.58
C SER A 85 19.30 21.11 2.81
N ARG A 86 18.50 22.00 3.41
CA ARG A 86 17.33 22.58 2.76
C ARG A 86 17.67 23.27 1.43
N ALA A 87 18.81 23.97 1.38
CA ALA A 87 19.25 24.66 0.16
C ALA A 87 19.56 23.68 -0.98
N GLN A 88 20.20 22.54 -0.66
CA GLN A 88 20.46 21.48 -1.65
C GLN A 88 19.17 20.87 -2.17
N VAL A 89 18.24 20.51 -1.30
CA VAL A 89 16.94 19.94 -1.71
C VAL A 89 16.18 20.90 -2.61
N VAL A 90 16.18 22.21 -2.30
CA VAL A 90 15.54 23.22 -3.15
C VAL A 90 16.23 23.33 -4.50
N ALA A 91 17.57 23.34 -4.53
CA ALA A 91 18.33 23.40 -5.78
C ALA A 91 18.07 22.18 -6.66
N GLU A 92 18.08 20.98 -6.09
CA GLU A 92 17.77 19.71 -6.78
C GLU A 92 16.34 19.72 -7.33
N TYR A 93 15.36 20.17 -6.53
CA TYR A 93 13.98 20.28 -6.98
C TYR A 93 13.81 21.28 -8.13
N VAL A 94 14.47 22.45 -8.05
CA VAL A 94 14.43 23.45 -9.11
C VAL A 94 15.04 22.90 -10.40
N ALA A 95 16.17 22.19 -10.31
CA ALA A 95 16.82 21.56 -11.45
C ALA A 95 15.94 20.48 -12.10
N ALA A 96 15.25 19.67 -11.30
CA ALA A 96 14.39 18.57 -11.76
C ALA A 96 12.91 18.98 -11.96
N ARG A 97 12.56 20.27 -11.87
CA ARG A 97 11.16 20.70 -11.80
C ARG A 97 10.31 20.24 -12.98
N ASN A 98 10.87 20.29 -14.20
CA ASN A 98 10.17 19.88 -15.42
C ASN A 98 9.92 18.37 -15.45
N GLU A 99 10.89 17.57 -14.99
CA GLU A 99 10.76 16.13 -14.85
C GLU A 99 9.68 15.77 -13.81
N VAL A 100 9.71 16.41 -12.64
CA VAL A 100 8.69 16.22 -11.59
C VAL A 100 7.31 16.60 -12.12
N ALA A 101 7.19 17.72 -12.84
CA ALA A 101 5.93 18.13 -13.44
C ALA A 101 5.40 17.10 -14.45
N ALA A 102 6.29 16.51 -15.26
CA ALA A 102 5.91 15.47 -16.20
C ALA A 102 5.38 14.20 -15.51
N PHE A 103 6.08 13.72 -14.46
CA PHE A 103 5.67 12.51 -13.73
C PHE A 103 4.40 12.68 -12.89
N ASN A 104 4.09 13.91 -12.46
CA ASN A 104 2.85 14.20 -11.73
C ASN A 104 1.70 14.68 -12.65
N GLY A 105 1.93 14.76 -13.96
CA GLY A 105 0.91 15.10 -14.94
C GLY A 105 -0.01 13.94 -15.30
N GLU A 106 -1.04 14.20 -16.10
CA GLU A 106 -2.07 13.21 -16.49
C GLU A 106 -1.47 11.96 -17.15
N ASP A 107 -0.44 12.16 -17.97
CA ASP A 107 0.24 11.09 -18.69
C ASP A 107 1.33 10.38 -17.86
N SER A 108 1.46 10.71 -16.57
CA SER A 108 2.39 10.05 -15.62
C SER A 108 3.84 9.97 -16.12
N GLY A 109 4.26 10.95 -16.91
CA GLY A 109 5.59 11.02 -17.52
C GLY A 109 5.81 10.12 -18.73
N SER A 110 4.79 9.45 -19.30
CA SER A 110 4.98 8.54 -20.44
C SER A 110 5.54 9.26 -21.68
N HIS A 111 5.05 10.47 -21.96
CA HIS A 111 5.55 11.34 -23.03
C HIS A 111 6.95 11.88 -22.75
N TYR A 112 7.22 12.30 -21.51
CA TYR A 112 8.56 12.74 -21.09
C TYR A 112 9.57 11.59 -21.27
N LEU A 113 9.22 10.40 -20.81
CA LEU A 113 10.03 9.21 -21.04
C LEU A 113 10.18 8.90 -22.53
N ALA A 114 9.14 8.94 -23.35
CA ALA A 114 9.26 8.69 -24.79
C ALA A 114 10.22 9.66 -25.50
N GLN A 115 10.30 10.91 -25.03
CA GLN A 115 11.24 11.92 -25.55
C GLN A 115 12.66 11.75 -25.01
N HIS A 116 12.81 11.28 -23.77
CA HIS A 116 14.10 11.13 -23.09
C HIS A 116 14.67 9.68 -23.15
N GLN A 117 13.90 8.69 -23.63
CA GLN A 117 14.28 7.26 -23.78
C GLN A 117 15.22 6.97 -24.95
N GLY A 118 15.71 7.99 -25.67
CA GLY A 118 16.75 7.82 -26.68
C GLY A 118 18.07 7.21 -26.18
N VAL A 119 18.22 6.96 -24.87
CA VAL A 119 19.42 6.39 -24.23
C VAL A 119 19.10 5.23 -23.26
N THR A 120 18.03 4.47 -23.48
CA THR A 120 17.85 3.18 -22.82
C THR A 120 18.18 2.05 -23.77
N ASN A 121 19.44 1.60 -23.76
CA ASN A 121 19.79 0.26 -24.20
C ASN A 121 18.90 -0.70 -23.40
N GLY A 122 17.93 -1.32 -24.08
CA GLY A 122 16.88 -2.11 -23.44
C GLY A 122 17.47 -3.17 -22.52
N VAL A 123 17.31 -2.97 -21.21
CA VAL A 123 17.46 -4.05 -20.24
C VAL A 123 16.27 -4.97 -20.47
N ARG A 124 16.51 -6.03 -21.24
CA ARG A 124 15.57 -7.11 -21.50
C ARG A 124 15.33 -7.85 -20.18
N VAL A 125 14.21 -7.58 -19.51
CA VAL A 125 13.73 -8.38 -18.37
C VAL A 125 12.52 -9.18 -18.86
N ALA A 126 12.76 -10.47 -19.07
CA ALA A 126 11.84 -11.53 -19.50
C ALA A 126 11.56 -11.67 -21.02
N GLY A 127 11.98 -12.81 -21.58
CA GLY A 127 11.58 -13.32 -22.90
C GLY A 127 12.73 -13.48 -23.91
N GLN A 128 12.93 -14.72 -24.39
CA GLN A 128 13.82 -15.01 -25.52
C GLN A 128 13.27 -14.35 -26.81
N PRO A 129 14.10 -13.71 -27.63
CA PRO A 129 13.66 -13.24 -28.93
C PRO A 129 13.37 -14.46 -29.83
N PHE A 130 12.13 -14.59 -30.31
CA PHE A 130 11.89 -15.43 -31.48
C PHE A 130 12.38 -14.63 -32.70
N ASN A 131 13.31 -15.21 -33.46
CA ASN A 131 13.74 -14.63 -34.73
C ASN A 131 12.53 -14.51 -35.65
N ALA A 132 12.23 -13.30 -36.14
CA ALA A 132 11.37 -13.15 -37.30
C ALA A 132 12.16 -13.70 -38.50
N ALA A 133 11.63 -14.77 -39.10
CA ALA A 133 12.16 -15.39 -40.30
C ALA A 133 12.20 -14.37 -41.46
N GLN A 134 13.18 -14.56 -42.34
CA GLN A 134 13.40 -13.82 -43.59
C GLN A 134 12.20 -13.93 -44.53
#